data_AF-A0A7V3XD78-F1
#
_entry.id   AF-A0A7V3XD78-F1
#
_cell.length_a   1.000
_cell.length_b   1.000
_cell.length_c   1.000
_cell.angle_alpha   90.00
_cell.angle_beta   90.00
_cell.angle_gamma   90.00
#
_symmetry.space_group_name_H-M   'P 1'
#
loop_
_entity.id
_entity.type
_entity.pdbx_description
1 polymer ?
#
loop_
_entity_poly.entity_id
_entity_poly.type
_entity_poly.pdbx_seq_one_letter_code
_entity_poly.pdbx_strand_id
1 'polypeptide(L)'
;MLGKVSKQPDTNTLTLTKKVLEAFEELQKSLPEGLLIKPEYLQSELIERALATVKEALLEGGTLVVVIIVAFLFNLRTSLISLTAIPLSFILTLMILYWYGLTVNNMTLAGLAIAVGMVVDDAIIDVENIFRRLREYFFGMGQVGTKQALLPEEGESATLTLLPKMAQTPSEVVLKASNEIRSAVVFATLIIILVFIPLFTLEGLEGRLFYPLGLAVVISMAASLVVALTVTPVLSDLLLTRPRYLNERESPLVRWLKKGYTSSLHRVLKKPKPVLVPVILLFLGALLLIPFMGREFLPVVDEGTLLVNAVLPPGTSLEQTMRVGAQIEKALHEFPEVISTTNRLGRAEEDEHAEGVNTAEILVSLVPPEKREKSREELLATMRDRLKEFPGVLITI
;
A
#
# COMPACT_ATOMS: atom_id res chain seq x y z
N MET A 1 8.43 -32.58 24.43
CA MET A 1 9.21 -31.51 25.09
C MET A 1 9.02 -30.26 24.26
N LEU A 2 8.83 -29.10 24.90
CA LEU A 2 8.69 -27.82 24.22
C LEU A 2 10.00 -27.05 24.34
N GLY A 3 10.43 -26.44 23.23
CA GLY A 3 11.58 -25.56 23.18
C GLY A 3 11.17 -24.21 22.61
N LYS A 4 11.79 -23.14 23.12
CA LYS A 4 11.60 -21.77 22.62
C LYS A 4 12.93 -21.28 22.07
N VAL A 5 12.90 -20.68 20.88
CA VAL A 5 14.04 -19.97 20.31
C VAL A 5 13.74 -18.47 20.41
N SER A 6 14.48 -17.78 21.26
CA SER A 6 14.39 -16.32 21.39
C SER A 6 15.39 -15.64 20.46
N LYS A 7 14.93 -14.66 19.69
CA LYS A 7 15.79 -13.85 18.82
C LYS A 7 16.39 -12.68 19.60
N GLN A 8 17.63 -12.31 19.28
CA GLN A 8 18.18 -11.04 19.77
C GLN A 8 17.46 -9.84 19.13
N PRO A 9 17.46 -8.67 19.79
CA PRO A 9 16.98 -7.42 19.19
C PRO A 9 17.59 -7.19 17.80
N ASP A 10 16.84 -6.52 16.92
CA ASP A 10 17.26 -6.14 15.55
C ASP A 10 17.63 -7.29 14.59
N THR A 11 17.54 -8.54 15.02
CA THR A 11 17.78 -9.70 14.16
C THR A 11 16.59 -9.94 13.22
N ASN A 12 16.89 -10.15 11.93
CA ASN A 12 15.90 -10.47 10.92
C ASN A 12 15.25 -11.85 11.18
N THR A 13 13.95 -11.85 11.46
CA THR A 13 13.20 -13.06 11.81
C THR A 13 13.23 -14.10 10.69
N LEU A 14 13.01 -13.72 9.42
CA LEU A 14 12.98 -14.66 8.29
C LEU A 14 14.33 -15.38 8.11
N THR A 15 15.42 -14.63 8.16
CA THR A 15 16.78 -15.18 7.99
C THR A 15 17.15 -16.08 9.16
N LEU A 16 16.81 -15.68 10.38
CA LEU A 16 17.07 -16.49 11.57
C LEU A 16 16.26 -17.79 11.54
N THR A 17 14.96 -17.72 11.25
CA THR A 17 14.10 -18.91 11.17
C THR A 17 14.63 -19.91 10.15
N LYS A 18 15.07 -19.44 8.98
CA LYS A 18 15.69 -20.33 7.98
C LYS A 18 16.92 -21.07 8.54
N LYS A 19 17.84 -20.35 9.19
CA LYS A 19 19.03 -20.96 9.82
C LYS A 19 18.68 -21.95 10.93
N VAL A 20 17.65 -21.64 11.73
CA VAL A 20 17.17 -22.52 12.80
C VAL A 20 16.57 -23.80 12.23
N LEU A 21 15.75 -23.70 11.19
CA LEU A 21 15.17 -24.87 10.53
C LEU A 21 16.24 -25.75 9.88
N GLU A 22 17.23 -25.14 9.20
CA GLU A 22 18.39 -25.88 8.65
C GLU A 22 19.18 -26.61 9.76
N ALA A 23 19.41 -25.95 10.90
CA ALA A 23 20.07 -26.57 12.05
C ALA A 23 19.24 -27.71 12.66
N PHE A 24 17.91 -27.57 12.71
CA PHE A 24 17.02 -28.63 13.19
C PHE A 24 16.98 -29.82 12.24
N GLU A 25 17.01 -29.61 10.92
CA GLU A 25 17.13 -30.70 9.94
C GLU A 25 18.45 -31.45 10.08
N GLU A 26 19.55 -30.75 10.34
CA GLU A 26 20.85 -31.37 10.61
C GLU A 26 20.83 -32.17 11.91
N LEU A 27 20.29 -31.58 12.99
CA LEU A 27 20.18 -32.22 14.29
C LEU A 27 19.27 -33.46 14.24
N GLN A 28 18.17 -33.40 13.50
CA GLN A 28 17.21 -34.49 13.30
C GLN A 28 17.87 -35.77 12.77
N LYS A 29 18.96 -35.66 11.98
CA LYS A 29 19.74 -36.82 11.48
C LYS A 29 20.56 -37.51 12.57
N SER A 30 20.90 -36.80 13.63
CA SER A 30 21.69 -37.30 14.76
C SER A 30 20.84 -37.84 15.91
N LEU A 31 19.52 -37.62 15.89
CA LEU A 31 18.61 -38.05 16.94
C LEU A 31 18.33 -39.57 16.86
N PRO A 32 18.13 -40.22 18.02
CA PRO A 32 17.65 -41.60 18.08
C PRO A 32 16.33 -41.82 17.32
N GLU A 33 16.11 -43.04 16.83
CA GLU A 33 14.87 -43.42 16.16
C GLU A 33 13.65 -43.15 17.06
N GLY A 34 12.63 -42.48 16.51
CA GLY A 34 11.39 -42.12 17.21
C GLY A 34 11.33 -40.70 17.77
N LEU A 35 12.45 -39.97 17.83
CA LEU A 35 12.45 -38.54 18.20
C LEU A 35 12.23 -37.66 16.98
N LEU A 36 11.19 -36.82 17.00
CA LEU A 36 10.84 -35.88 15.91
C LEU A 36 10.80 -34.45 16.45
N ILE A 37 11.54 -33.56 15.80
CA ILE A 37 11.44 -32.11 16.01
C ILE A 37 10.39 -31.56 15.04
N LYS A 38 9.34 -30.95 15.59
CA LYS A 38 8.31 -30.27 14.80
C LYS A 38 8.21 -28.81 15.24
N PRO A 39 8.28 -27.84 14.31
CA PRO A 39 7.99 -26.46 14.63
C PRO A 39 6.49 -26.29 14.87
N GLU A 40 6.13 -25.78 16.04
CA GLU A 40 4.72 -25.51 16.39
C GLU A 40 4.30 -24.10 15.98
N TYR A 41 5.17 -23.12 16.21
CA TYR A 41 4.93 -21.71 15.91
C TYR A 41 6.14 -21.09 15.24
N LEU A 42 5.90 -20.45 14.10
CA LEU A 42 6.92 -19.75 13.33
C LEU A 42 6.43 -18.33 13.02
N GLN A 43 7.01 -17.33 13.68
CA GLN A 43 6.71 -15.93 13.38
C GLN A 43 7.02 -15.56 11.92
N SER A 44 7.93 -16.29 11.24
CA SER A 44 8.23 -16.10 9.82
C SER A 44 7.04 -16.34 8.92
N GLU A 45 6.17 -17.32 9.22
CA GLU A 45 5.00 -17.61 8.38
C GLU A 45 4.03 -16.44 8.34
N LEU A 46 3.81 -15.78 9.49
CA LEU A 46 2.99 -14.58 9.58
C LEU A 46 3.57 -13.45 8.72
N ILE A 47 4.88 -13.24 8.81
CA ILE A 47 5.57 -12.22 8.01
C ILE A 47 5.45 -12.53 6.52
N GLU A 48 5.69 -13.78 6.10
CA GLU A 48 5.59 -14.19 4.70
C GLU A 48 4.19 -14.04 4.13
N ARG A 49 3.15 -14.44 4.89
CA ARG A 49 1.75 -14.25 4.49
C ARG A 49 1.41 -12.78 4.31
N ALA A 50 1.77 -11.94 5.29
CA ALA A 50 1.51 -10.52 5.20
C ALA A 50 2.28 -9.85 4.04
N LEU A 51 3.53 -10.26 3.79
CA LEU A 51 4.29 -9.83 2.61
C LEU A 51 3.62 -10.25 1.30
N ALA A 52 3.10 -11.49 1.24
CA ALA A 52 2.38 -11.99 0.08
C ALA A 52 1.11 -11.20 -0.19
N THR A 53 0.28 -10.93 0.84
CA THR A 53 -0.93 -10.12 0.72
C THR A 53 -0.62 -8.70 0.24
N VAL A 54 0.42 -8.05 0.79
CA VAL A 54 0.79 -6.69 0.35
C VAL A 54 1.34 -6.71 -1.08
N LYS A 55 2.09 -7.76 -1.46
CA LYS A 55 2.58 -7.94 -2.84
C LYS A 55 1.42 -8.14 -3.82
N GLU A 56 0.42 -8.94 -3.47
CA GLU A 56 -0.79 -9.13 -4.28
C GLU A 56 -1.54 -7.81 -4.45
N ALA A 57 -1.78 -7.08 -3.34
CA ALA A 57 -2.41 -5.77 -3.39
C ALA A 57 -1.64 -4.76 -4.25
N LEU A 58 -0.30 -4.77 -4.20
CA LEU A 58 0.56 -3.96 -5.06
C LEU A 58 0.39 -4.29 -6.55
N LEU A 59 0.28 -5.58 -6.89
CA LEU A 59 0.08 -6.03 -8.26
C LEU A 59 -1.33 -5.69 -8.76
N GLU A 60 -2.36 -5.90 -7.94
CA GLU A 60 -3.75 -5.55 -8.25
C GLU A 60 -3.90 -4.04 -8.43
N GLY A 61 -3.42 -3.25 -7.47
CA GLY A 61 -3.44 -1.79 -7.52
C GLY A 61 -2.63 -1.24 -8.70
N GLY A 62 -1.43 -1.78 -8.94
CA GLY A 62 -0.60 -1.41 -10.10
C GLY A 62 -1.28 -1.74 -11.42
N THR A 63 -1.93 -2.90 -11.54
CA THR A 63 -2.70 -3.29 -12.73
C THR A 63 -3.87 -2.34 -12.97
N LEU A 64 -4.62 -2.01 -11.91
CA LEU A 64 -5.71 -1.04 -11.99
C LEU A 64 -5.23 0.33 -12.47
N VAL A 65 -4.10 0.79 -11.94
CA VAL A 65 -3.46 2.05 -12.39
C VAL A 65 -3.10 1.99 -13.87
N VAL A 66 -2.48 0.91 -14.35
CA VAL A 66 -2.18 0.73 -15.79
C VAL A 66 -3.45 0.82 -16.64
N VAL A 67 -4.51 0.11 -16.24
CA VAL A 67 -5.79 0.10 -16.96
C VAL A 67 -6.37 1.50 -17.04
N ILE A 68 -6.37 2.25 -15.93
CA ILE A 68 -6.87 3.63 -15.87
C ILE A 68 -6.02 4.55 -16.76
N ILE A 69 -4.69 4.49 -16.69
CA ILE A 69 -3.79 5.31 -17.52
C ILE A 69 -4.07 5.10 -19.01
N VAL A 70 -4.14 3.84 -19.45
CA VAL A 70 -4.40 3.50 -20.86
C VAL A 70 -5.79 3.95 -21.29
N ALA A 71 -6.81 3.77 -20.44
CA ALA A 71 -8.17 4.20 -20.73
C ALA A 71 -8.30 5.73 -20.86
N PHE A 72 -7.59 6.50 -20.02
CA PHE A 72 -7.67 7.96 -20.02
C PHE A 72 -6.81 8.61 -21.12
N LEU A 73 -5.55 8.19 -21.26
CA LEU A 73 -4.63 8.77 -22.24
C LEU A 73 -4.93 8.30 -23.67
N PHE A 74 -5.43 7.06 -23.84
CA PHE A 74 -5.79 6.46 -25.13
C PHE A 74 -4.69 6.58 -26.21
N ASN A 75 -3.43 6.66 -25.75
CA ASN A 75 -2.22 6.72 -26.56
C ASN A 75 -1.12 5.89 -25.91
N LEU A 76 -0.62 4.90 -26.64
CA LEU A 76 0.31 3.91 -26.07
C LEU A 76 1.63 4.55 -25.62
N ARG A 77 2.07 5.64 -26.26
CA ARG A 77 3.35 6.29 -25.95
C ARG A 77 3.25 7.15 -24.71
N THR A 78 2.19 7.96 -24.59
CA THR A 78 1.96 8.76 -23.38
C THR A 78 1.74 7.84 -22.19
N SER A 79 0.95 6.78 -22.36
CA SER A 79 0.80 5.73 -21.35
C SER A 79 2.11 5.05 -20.98
N LEU A 80 2.97 4.73 -21.96
CA LEU A 80 4.28 4.13 -21.69
C LEU A 80 5.17 5.07 -20.88
N ILE A 81 5.23 6.36 -21.22
CA ILE A 81 6.04 7.35 -20.49
C ILE A 81 5.57 7.42 -19.03
N SER A 82 4.27 7.62 -18.80
CA SER A 82 3.72 7.67 -17.43
C SER A 82 3.92 6.34 -16.69
N LEU A 83 3.79 5.20 -17.36
CA LEU A 83 3.97 3.89 -16.75
C LEU A 83 5.43 3.63 -16.36
N THR A 84 6.40 4.10 -17.16
CA THR A 84 7.83 3.97 -16.83
C THR A 84 8.26 4.80 -15.62
N ALA A 85 7.50 5.84 -15.26
CA ALA A 85 7.78 6.63 -14.07
C ALA A 85 7.61 5.82 -12.77
N ILE A 86 6.64 4.90 -12.70
CA ILE A 86 6.39 4.06 -11.51
C ILE A 86 7.62 3.23 -11.09
N PRO A 87 8.13 2.32 -11.94
CA PRO A 87 9.25 1.48 -11.55
C PRO A 87 10.50 2.32 -11.29
N LEU A 88 10.72 3.39 -12.04
CA LEU A 88 11.90 4.23 -11.86
C LEU A 88 11.88 4.95 -10.51
N SER A 89 10.74 5.53 -10.14
CA SER A 89 10.54 6.18 -8.85
C SER A 89 10.72 5.17 -7.71
N PHE A 90 10.13 3.97 -7.79
CA PHE A 90 10.30 2.96 -6.76
C PHE A 90 11.71 2.37 -6.66
N ILE A 91 12.42 2.20 -7.79
CA ILE A 91 13.83 1.80 -7.75
C ILE A 91 14.63 2.87 -6.99
N LEU A 92 14.42 4.15 -7.31
CA LEU A 92 15.09 5.24 -6.61
C LEU A 92 14.72 5.28 -5.12
N THR A 93 13.44 5.06 -4.77
CA THR A 93 12.98 4.94 -3.38
C THR A 93 13.70 3.82 -2.64
N LEU A 94 13.73 2.61 -3.23
CA LEU A 94 14.37 1.44 -2.63
C LEU A 94 15.89 1.65 -2.49
N MET A 95 16.53 2.31 -3.45
CA MET A 95 17.94 2.68 -3.34
C MET A 95 18.19 3.64 -2.18
N ILE A 96 17.35 4.66 -2.00
CA ILE A 96 17.47 5.60 -0.88
C ILE A 96 17.24 4.86 0.44
N LEU A 97 16.17 4.07 0.56
CA LEU A 97 15.89 3.28 1.75
C LEU A 97 17.07 2.36 2.13
N TYR A 98 17.63 1.66 1.14
CA TYR A 98 18.79 0.81 1.32
C TYR A 98 20.01 1.59 1.81
N TRP A 99 20.27 2.78 1.24
CA TRP A 99 21.41 3.61 1.66
C TRP A 99 21.28 4.11 3.10
N TYR A 100 20.06 4.39 3.56
CA TYR A 100 19.78 4.75 4.96
C TYR A 100 19.70 3.54 5.91
N GLY A 101 19.97 2.32 5.43
CA GLY A 101 19.96 1.11 6.26
C GLY A 101 18.55 0.67 6.69
N LEU A 102 17.51 1.14 6.02
CA LEU A 102 16.13 0.83 6.35
C LEU A 102 15.73 -0.51 5.72
N THR A 103 14.98 -1.31 6.47
CA THR A 103 14.54 -2.63 6.01
C THR A 103 13.20 -2.54 5.28
N VAL A 104 13.03 -3.40 4.27
CA VAL A 104 11.73 -3.60 3.64
C VAL A 104 10.88 -4.49 4.54
N ASN A 105 9.80 -3.92 5.08
CA ASN A 105 8.83 -4.60 5.92
C ASN A 105 7.40 -4.31 5.43
N ASN A 106 6.40 -4.93 6.06
CA ASN A 106 5.00 -4.78 5.66
C ASN A 106 4.53 -3.31 5.63
N MET A 107 4.95 -2.50 6.61
CA MET A 107 4.57 -1.08 6.69
C MET A 107 5.23 -0.26 5.58
N THR A 108 6.49 -0.54 5.27
CA THR A 108 7.22 0.12 4.17
C THR A 108 6.57 -0.23 2.82
N LEU A 109 6.21 -1.51 2.61
CA LEU A 109 5.52 -1.96 1.40
C LEU A 109 4.10 -1.39 1.29
N ALA A 110 3.36 -1.29 2.40
CA ALA A 110 2.07 -0.61 2.43
C ALA A 110 2.21 0.87 2.03
N GLY A 111 3.31 1.52 2.45
CA GLY A 111 3.61 2.90 2.08
C GLY A 111 3.88 3.04 0.59
N LEU A 112 4.66 2.14 0.03
CA LEU A 112 4.86 2.05 -1.42
C LEU A 112 3.54 1.78 -2.15
N ALA A 113 2.65 0.94 -1.61
CA ALA A 113 1.35 0.63 -2.19
C ALA A 113 0.44 1.86 -2.27
N ILE A 114 0.36 2.64 -1.20
CA ILE A 114 -0.34 3.92 -1.19
C ILE A 114 0.30 4.90 -2.19
N ALA A 115 1.64 4.90 -2.27
CA ALA A 115 2.39 5.77 -3.16
C ALA A 115 2.20 5.45 -4.64
N VAL A 116 1.82 4.22 -5.05
CA VAL A 116 1.62 3.86 -6.47
C VAL A 116 0.74 4.88 -7.19
N GLY A 117 -0.41 5.23 -6.62
CA GLY A 117 -1.33 6.18 -7.24
C GLY A 117 -0.79 7.62 -7.28
N MET A 118 -0.05 8.02 -6.26
CA MET A 118 0.48 9.39 -6.13
C MET A 118 1.71 9.62 -7.01
N VAL A 119 2.59 8.62 -7.15
CA VAL A 119 3.82 8.69 -7.96
C VAL A 119 3.53 8.89 -9.44
N VAL A 120 2.40 8.38 -9.91
CA VAL A 120 2.04 8.46 -11.33
C VAL A 120 1.49 9.83 -11.70
N ASP A 121 0.85 10.52 -10.76
CA ASP A 121 0.10 11.75 -11.01
C ASP A 121 1.00 12.83 -11.63
N ASP A 122 2.19 13.06 -11.06
CA ASP A 122 3.17 14.02 -11.55
C ASP A 122 3.53 13.75 -13.03
N ALA A 123 3.76 12.49 -13.37
CA ALA A 123 4.12 12.08 -14.72
C ALA A 123 2.93 12.17 -15.70
N ILE A 124 1.71 11.87 -15.27
CA ILE A 124 0.51 12.03 -16.12
C ILE A 124 0.29 13.50 -16.45
N ILE A 125 0.32 14.37 -15.43
CA ILE A 125 0.07 15.81 -15.60
C ILE A 125 1.08 16.41 -16.58
N ASP A 126 2.36 16.02 -16.44
CA ASP A 126 3.42 16.52 -17.32
C ASP A 126 3.28 16.03 -18.77
N VAL A 127 3.11 14.72 -18.95
CA VAL A 127 2.95 14.12 -20.27
C VAL A 127 1.70 14.65 -20.98
N GLU A 128 0.57 14.80 -20.28
CA GLU A 128 -0.67 15.31 -20.86
C GLU A 128 -0.51 16.78 -21.28
N ASN A 129 0.16 17.61 -20.47
CA ASN A 129 0.41 19.01 -20.84
C ASN A 129 1.34 19.11 -22.05
N ILE A 130 2.43 18.34 -22.07
CA ILE A 130 3.36 18.27 -23.19
C ILE A 130 2.63 17.79 -24.45
N PHE A 131 1.86 16.71 -24.36
CA PHE A 131 1.09 16.16 -25.47
C PHE A 131 0.10 17.18 -26.03
N ARG A 132 -0.64 17.88 -25.17
CA ARG A 132 -1.56 18.95 -25.55
C ARG A 132 -0.85 20.09 -26.29
N ARG A 133 0.27 20.59 -25.75
CA ARG A 133 1.05 21.69 -26.35
C ARG A 133 1.69 21.30 -27.69
N LEU A 134 2.22 20.08 -27.79
CA LEU A 134 2.73 19.55 -29.06
C LEU A 134 1.61 19.42 -30.10
N ARG A 135 0.42 18.96 -29.69
CA ARG A 135 -0.74 18.89 -30.59
C ARG A 135 -1.13 20.29 -31.10
N GLU A 136 -1.21 21.28 -30.22
CA GLU A 136 -1.46 22.68 -30.61
C GLU A 136 -0.43 23.21 -31.60
N TYR A 137 0.85 22.90 -31.38
CA TYR A 137 1.96 23.29 -32.26
C TYR A 137 1.86 22.66 -33.66
N PHE A 138 1.72 21.33 -33.75
CA PHE A 138 1.69 20.63 -35.05
C PHE A 138 0.39 20.84 -35.83
N PHE A 139 -0.78 20.82 -35.18
CA PHE A 139 -2.06 21.08 -35.85
C PHE A 139 -2.27 22.56 -36.16
N GLY A 140 -1.69 23.46 -35.35
CA GLY A 140 -1.62 24.88 -35.66
C GLY A 140 -0.82 25.18 -36.93
N MET A 141 0.28 24.45 -37.18
CA MET A 141 1.04 24.55 -38.44
C MET A 141 0.25 24.05 -39.66
N GLY A 142 -0.57 23.00 -39.51
CA GLY A 142 -1.40 22.46 -40.57
C GLY A 142 -2.44 23.44 -41.14
N GLN A 143 -2.92 24.40 -40.34
CA GLN A 143 -3.86 25.43 -40.80
C GLN A 143 -3.21 26.66 -41.43
N VAL A 144 -1.94 26.96 -41.11
CA VAL A 144 -1.22 28.10 -41.71
C VAL A 144 -0.86 27.80 -43.17
N GLY A 145 -0.55 26.55 -43.52
CA GLY A 145 -0.27 26.14 -44.89
C GLY A 145 -1.46 26.17 -45.85
N THR A 146 -2.71 26.14 -45.35
CA THR A 146 -3.92 26.12 -46.20
C THR A 146 -4.60 27.49 -46.35
N LYS A 147 -4.37 28.44 -45.44
CA LYS A 147 -5.01 29.77 -45.51
C LYS A 147 -4.21 30.82 -46.31
N GLN A 148 -3.01 30.51 -46.76
CA GLN A 148 -2.13 31.45 -47.49
C GLN A 148 -2.01 31.15 -49.00
N ALA A 149 -3.00 30.44 -49.56
CA ALA A 149 -3.11 30.15 -50.99
C ALA A 149 -4.31 30.85 -51.66
N LEU A 150 -4.87 31.90 -51.04
CA LEU A 150 -5.84 32.79 -51.69
C LEU A 150 -5.09 34.03 -52.20
N LEU A 151 -4.78 33.97 -53.50
CA LEU A 151 -4.38 34.99 -54.49
C LEU A 151 -3.86 36.34 -53.98
N PRO A 152 -2.66 36.80 -54.40
CA PRO A 152 -2.26 38.19 -54.22
C PRO A 152 -3.02 39.07 -55.21
N GLU A 153 -3.79 40.03 -54.72
CA GLU A 153 -4.18 41.18 -55.53
C GLU A 153 -2.99 42.12 -55.69
N GLU A 154 -2.83 42.61 -56.90
CA GLU A 154 -1.72 43.41 -57.38
C GLU A 154 -1.63 44.75 -56.65
N GLY A 155 -0.42 45.11 -56.23
CA GLY A 155 -0.04 46.50 -55.98
C GLY A 155 -0.16 46.98 -54.54
N GLU A 156 0.73 46.54 -53.67
CA GLU A 156 1.32 47.45 -52.67
C GLU A 156 2.64 46.90 -52.14
N SER A 157 3.61 47.81 -52.06
CA SER A 157 5.02 47.58 -51.73
C SER A 157 5.21 46.61 -50.55
N ALA A 158 5.72 45.42 -50.87
CA ALA A 158 6.09 44.40 -49.92
C ALA A 158 7.29 44.86 -49.07
N THR A 159 7.00 45.59 -47.99
CA THR A 159 7.86 45.58 -46.81
C THR A 159 7.90 44.14 -46.29
N LEU A 160 9.07 43.52 -46.43
CA LEU A 160 9.49 42.22 -45.90
C LEU A 160 9.28 42.12 -44.38
N THR A 161 8.02 42.01 -43.96
CA THR A 161 7.61 41.69 -42.58
C THR A 161 6.92 40.32 -42.56
N LEU A 162 7.51 39.37 -43.27
CA LEU A 162 7.09 37.97 -43.24
C LEU A 162 8.15 37.14 -42.52
N LEU A 163 7.67 36.37 -41.53
CA LEU A 163 8.33 35.40 -40.64
C LEU A 163 8.71 35.95 -39.24
N PRO A 164 7.86 35.69 -38.22
CA PRO A 164 8.37 34.90 -37.11
C PRO A 164 7.30 33.93 -36.59
N LYS A 165 7.12 32.79 -37.27
CA LYS A 165 6.51 31.60 -36.66
C LYS A 165 7.27 30.31 -37.01
N MET A 166 8.56 30.44 -37.34
CA MET A 166 9.47 29.34 -37.72
C MET A 166 10.59 29.09 -36.70
N ALA A 167 10.49 29.56 -35.46
CA ALA A 167 11.65 29.54 -34.55
C ALA A 167 11.65 28.41 -33.51
N GLN A 168 10.50 27.84 -33.15
CA GLN A 168 10.46 26.88 -32.03
C GLN A 168 10.61 25.45 -32.54
N THR A 169 11.65 24.77 -32.09
CA THR A 169 11.82 23.32 -32.28
C THR A 169 10.77 22.56 -31.44
N PRO A 170 10.34 21.34 -31.84
CA PRO A 170 9.46 20.52 -31.02
C PRO A 170 9.96 20.33 -29.57
N SER A 171 11.28 20.25 -29.38
CA SER A 171 11.92 20.14 -28.07
C SER A 171 11.79 21.40 -27.22
N GLU A 172 11.82 22.60 -27.82
CA GLU A 172 11.50 23.84 -27.11
C GLU A 172 10.05 23.88 -26.64
N VAL A 173 9.12 23.30 -27.41
CA VAL A 173 7.72 23.18 -27.00
C VAL A 173 7.60 22.25 -25.80
N VAL A 174 8.32 21.12 -25.78
CA VAL A 174 8.38 20.20 -24.62
C VAL A 174 8.92 20.91 -23.39
N LEU A 175 10.06 21.60 -23.52
CA LEU A 175 10.67 22.32 -22.40
C LEU A 175 9.75 23.42 -21.85
N LYS A 176 9.12 24.19 -22.73
CA LYS A 176 8.18 25.25 -22.33
C LYS A 176 6.92 24.69 -21.67
N ALA A 177 6.39 23.60 -22.19
CA ALA A 177 5.24 22.91 -21.61
C ALA A 177 5.56 22.36 -20.21
N SER A 178 6.71 21.71 -20.04
CA SER A 178 7.12 21.22 -18.72
C SER A 178 7.34 22.37 -17.71
N ASN A 179 7.96 23.47 -18.14
CA ASN A 179 8.16 24.65 -17.30
C ASN A 179 6.85 25.33 -16.87
N GLU A 180 5.77 25.24 -17.67
CA GLU A 180 4.47 25.86 -17.37
C GLU A 180 3.83 25.29 -16.10
N ILE A 181 3.97 23.99 -15.89
CA ILE A 181 3.31 23.25 -14.79
C ILE A 181 4.28 22.83 -13.69
N ARG A 182 5.59 22.99 -13.90
CA ARG A 182 6.65 22.62 -12.93
C ARG A 182 6.38 23.14 -11.52
N SER A 183 6.03 24.41 -11.37
CA SER A 183 5.76 25.00 -10.05
C SER A 183 4.56 24.32 -9.38
N ALA A 184 3.48 24.09 -10.12
CA ALA A 184 2.29 23.44 -9.61
C ALA A 184 2.58 22.01 -9.14
N VAL A 185 3.33 21.22 -9.92
CA VAL A 185 3.75 19.86 -9.56
C VAL A 185 4.61 19.87 -8.30
N VAL A 186 5.66 20.71 -8.26
CA VAL A 186 6.54 20.82 -7.08
C VAL A 186 5.75 21.19 -5.82
N PHE A 187 4.86 22.20 -5.89
CA PHE A 187 4.06 22.59 -4.73
C PHE A 187 3.07 21.50 -4.32
N ALA A 188 2.42 20.81 -5.27
CA ALA A 188 1.52 19.71 -4.96
C ALA A 188 2.25 18.57 -4.24
N THR A 189 3.41 18.14 -4.76
CA THR A 189 4.21 17.09 -4.14
C THR A 189 4.72 17.50 -2.75
N LEU A 190 5.16 18.76 -2.58
CA LEU A 190 5.59 19.27 -1.28
C LEU A 190 4.45 19.32 -0.25
N ILE A 191 3.23 19.67 -0.67
CA ILE A 191 2.05 19.63 0.20
C ILE A 191 1.78 18.19 0.65
N ILE A 192 1.85 17.22 -0.27
CA ILE A 192 1.69 15.80 0.10
C ILE A 192 2.74 15.39 1.12
N ILE A 193 4.02 15.71 0.89
CA ILE A 193 5.11 15.43 1.84
C ILE A 193 4.84 16.09 3.20
N LEU A 194 4.40 17.36 3.21
CA LEU A 194 4.10 18.12 4.43
C LEU A 194 2.98 17.47 5.26
N VAL A 195 1.97 16.88 4.61
CA VAL A 195 0.87 16.18 5.28
C VAL A 195 1.36 14.95 6.06
N PHE A 196 2.47 14.34 5.66
CA PHE A 196 3.07 13.20 6.38
C PHE A 196 4.01 13.61 7.52
N ILE A 197 4.45 14.88 7.60
CA ILE A 197 5.37 15.32 8.67
C ILE A 197 4.83 15.09 10.09
N PRO A 198 3.54 15.38 10.39
CA PRO A 198 2.98 15.11 11.72
C PRO A 198 3.05 13.63 12.13
N LEU A 199 3.16 12.70 11.19
CA LEU A 199 3.28 11.28 11.51
C LEU A 199 4.59 10.98 12.26
N PHE A 200 5.65 11.74 11.97
CA PHE A 200 6.96 11.59 12.62
C PHE A 200 7.01 12.16 14.04
N THR A 201 5.97 12.89 14.47
CA THR A 201 5.85 13.37 15.84
C THR A 201 5.13 12.37 16.75
N LEU A 202 4.63 11.26 16.21
CA LEU A 202 4.01 10.21 17.01
C LEU A 202 5.08 9.46 17.82
N GLU A 203 4.87 9.38 19.12
CA GLU A 203 5.72 8.62 20.04
C GLU A 203 5.13 7.23 20.33
N GLY A 204 5.90 6.37 21.00
CA GLY A 204 5.43 5.06 21.45
C GLY A 204 5.27 4.03 20.34
N LEU A 205 4.29 3.15 20.50
CA LEU A 205 4.05 2.02 19.60
C LEU A 205 3.53 2.47 18.23
N GLU A 206 2.60 3.42 18.21
CA GLU A 206 2.03 3.99 16.99
C GLU A 206 3.11 4.61 16.10
N GLY A 207 3.99 5.42 16.70
CA GLY A 207 5.13 6.01 16.00
C GLY A 207 6.00 4.95 15.34
N ARG A 208 6.37 3.88 16.05
CA ARG A 208 7.18 2.79 15.48
C ARG A 208 6.48 2.04 14.35
N LEU A 209 5.16 1.92 14.41
CA LEU A 209 4.36 1.24 13.38
C LEU A 209 4.25 2.11 12.11
N PHE A 210 3.96 3.40 12.27
CA PHE A 210 3.64 4.30 11.17
C PHE A 210 4.85 5.07 10.62
N TYR A 211 5.95 5.17 11.36
CA TYR A 211 7.17 5.86 10.91
C TYR A 211 7.72 5.26 9.60
N PRO A 212 7.91 3.93 9.45
CA PRO A 212 8.37 3.34 8.20
C PRO A 212 7.39 3.55 7.05
N LEU A 213 6.08 3.53 7.32
CA LEU A 213 5.02 3.80 6.35
C LEU A 213 5.15 5.21 5.78
N GLY A 214 5.20 6.22 6.65
CA GLY A 214 5.30 7.63 6.23
C GLY A 214 6.62 7.92 5.52
N LEU A 215 7.73 7.35 5.99
CA LEU A 215 9.03 7.54 5.36
C LEU A 215 9.07 6.96 3.93
N ALA A 216 8.49 5.78 3.72
CA ALA A 216 8.38 5.18 2.39
C ALA A 216 7.59 6.08 1.43
N VAL A 217 6.46 6.64 1.88
CA VAL A 217 5.66 7.57 1.08
C VAL A 217 6.44 8.84 0.76
N VAL A 218 7.04 9.50 1.76
CA VAL A 218 7.78 10.75 1.57
C VAL A 218 8.95 10.58 0.60
N ILE A 219 9.76 9.53 0.78
CA ILE A 219 10.89 9.24 -0.11
C ILE A 219 10.36 8.91 -1.52
N SER A 220 9.26 8.16 -1.63
CA SER A 220 8.67 7.85 -2.92
C SER A 220 8.13 9.05 -3.66
N MET A 221 7.52 10.00 -2.95
CA MET A 221 7.06 11.26 -3.53
C MET A 221 8.24 12.15 -3.97
N ALA A 222 9.29 12.21 -3.16
CA ALA A 222 10.51 12.94 -3.53
C ALA A 222 11.21 12.32 -4.75
N ALA A 223 11.31 10.99 -4.79
CA ALA A 223 11.85 10.25 -5.94
C ALA A 223 10.99 10.47 -7.19
N SER A 224 9.66 10.43 -7.05
CA SER A 224 8.71 10.74 -8.12
C SER A 224 8.92 12.13 -8.70
N LEU A 225 9.06 13.13 -7.83
CA LEU A 225 9.30 14.50 -8.27
C LEU A 225 10.59 14.62 -9.09
N VAL A 226 11.67 13.96 -8.65
CA VAL A 226 12.93 13.93 -9.41
C VAL A 226 12.72 13.31 -10.79
N VAL A 227 12.05 12.17 -10.86
CA VAL A 227 11.72 11.47 -12.12
C VAL A 227 10.85 12.34 -13.03
N ALA A 228 9.80 12.96 -12.48
CA ALA A 228 8.88 13.81 -13.21
C ALA A 228 9.54 15.08 -13.76
N LEU A 229 10.52 15.65 -13.07
CA LEU A 229 11.21 16.86 -13.52
C LEU A 229 12.36 16.61 -14.50
N THR A 230 12.86 15.37 -14.56
CA THR A 230 14.06 15.03 -15.35
C THR A 230 13.75 14.03 -16.45
N VAL A 231 13.27 12.86 -16.09
CA VAL A 231 13.11 11.73 -17.01
C VAL A 231 11.84 11.88 -17.86
N THR A 232 10.74 12.33 -17.28
CA THR A 232 9.47 12.48 -18.00
C THR A 232 9.55 13.47 -19.18
N PRO A 233 10.15 14.67 -19.06
CA PRO A 233 10.33 15.58 -20.19
C PRO A 233 11.25 15.00 -21.27
N VAL A 234 12.33 14.31 -20.86
CA VAL A 234 13.29 13.71 -21.80
C VAL A 234 12.64 12.56 -22.59
N LEU A 235 11.90 11.67 -21.92
CA LEU A 235 11.17 10.60 -22.59
C LEU A 235 10.08 11.16 -23.52
N SER A 236 9.40 12.23 -23.11
CA SER A 236 8.41 12.91 -23.94
C SER A 236 9.03 13.53 -25.19
N ASP A 237 10.20 14.15 -25.07
CA ASP A 237 10.96 14.70 -26.19
C ASP A 237 11.39 13.61 -27.18
N LEU A 238 11.86 12.47 -26.68
CA LEU A 238 12.28 11.34 -27.52
C LEU A 238 11.11 10.64 -28.24
N LEU A 239 9.95 10.52 -27.59
CA LEU A 239 8.85 9.67 -28.05
C LEU A 239 7.68 10.41 -28.73
N LEU A 240 7.50 11.71 -28.48
CA LEU A 240 6.31 12.48 -28.90
C LEU A 240 6.60 13.60 -29.93
N THR A 241 7.86 13.93 -30.22
CA THR A 241 8.24 15.07 -31.09
C THR A 241 7.97 14.89 -32.58
N ARG A 242 7.35 13.78 -33.02
CA ARG A 242 6.99 13.57 -34.44
C ARG A 242 5.48 13.70 -34.66
N PRO A 243 5.04 14.38 -35.73
CA PRO A 243 3.62 14.67 -35.98
C PRO A 243 2.76 13.42 -36.17
N ARG A 244 3.33 12.33 -36.70
CA ARG A 244 2.62 11.04 -36.88
C ARG A 244 2.07 10.47 -35.56
N TYR A 245 2.67 10.84 -34.43
CA TYR A 245 2.34 10.30 -33.12
C TYR A 245 1.28 11.10 -32.36
N LEU A 246 0.84 12.22 -32.93
CA LEU A 246 -0.13 13.15 -32.33
C LEU A 246 -1.52 13.06 -32.97
N ASN A 247 -1.71 12.17 -33.95
CA ASN A 247 -2.95 11.96 -34.68
C ASN A 247 -4.00 11.13 -33.93
N GLU A 248 -3.71 10.72 -32.69
CA GLU A 248 -4.64 9.91 -31.91
C GLU A 248 -5.77 10.76 -31.33
N ARG A 249 -6.98 10.21 -31.42
CA ARG A 249 -8.22 10.89 -31.01
C ARG A 249 -8.28 10.92 -29.48
N GLU A 250 -8.82 12.00 -28.95
CA GLU A 250 -9.15 12.10 -27.52
C GLU A 250 -9.97 10.88 -27.06
N SER A 251 -9.60 10.31 -25.90
CA SER A 251 -10.24 9.13 -25.32
C SER A 251 -11.77 9.25 -25.35
N PRO A 252 -12.50 8.22 -25.83
CA PRO A 252 -13.96 8.20 -25.78
C PRO A 252 -14.51 8.40 -24.37
N LEU A 253 -13.82 7.84 -23.36
CA LEU A 253 -14.17 7.97 -21.96
C LEU A 253 -14.07 9.43 -21.50
N VAL A 254 -12.95 10.08 -21.80
CA VAL A 254 -12.71 11.49 -21.46
C VAL A 254 -13.74 12.40 -22.13
N ARG A 255 -14.08 12.15 -23.40
CA ARG A 255 -15.11 12.93 -24.11
C ARG A 255 -16.49 12.81 -23.45
N TRP A 256 -16.87 11.60 -23.05
CA TRP A 256 -18.15 11.37 -22.37
C TRP A 256 -18.18 12.06 -20.99
N LEU A 257 -17.12 11.91 -20.19
CA LEU A 257 -16.98 12.57 -18.88
C LEU A 257 -17.01 14.09 -19.00
N LYS A 258 -16.29 14.66 -19.97
CA LYS A 258 -16.28 16.11 -20.21
C LYS A 258 -17.67 16.65 -20.56
N LYS A 259 -18.47 15.93 -21.34
CA LYS A 259 -19.85 16.34 -21.67
C LYS A 259 -20.73 16.40 -20.41
N GLY A 260 -20.63 15.40 -19.54
CA GLY A 260 -21.32 15.39 -18.24
C GLY A 260 -20.85 16.51 -17.32
N TYR A 261 -19.54 16.63 -17.13
CA TYR A 261 -18.91 17.65 -16.29
C TYR A 261 -19.29 19.07 -16.74
N THR A 262 -19.10 19.39 -18.01
CA THR A 262 -19.43 20.72 -18.56
C THR A 262 -20.90 21.05 -18.39
N SER A 263 -21.80 20.11 -18.64
CA SER A 263 -23.24 20.35 -18.41
C SER A 263 -23.56 20.60 -16.93
N SER A 264 -22.89 19.90 -16.01
CA SER A 264 -23.10 20.10 -14.56
C SER A 264 -22.54 21.45 -14.12
N LEU A 265 -21.30 21.76 -14.52
CA LEU A 265 -20.60 23.01 -14.20
C LEU A 265 -21.43 24.24 -14.57
N HIS A 266 -22.01 24.27 -15.78
CA HIS A 266 -22.87 25.39 -16.20
C HIS A 266 -24.11 25.56 -15.32
N ARG A 267 -24.68 24.47 -14.76
CA ARG A 267 -25.84 24.56 -13.84
C ARG A 267 -25.41 25.08 -12.48
N VAL A 268 -24.29 24.58 -11.95
CA VAL A 268 -23.74 24.99 -10.65
C VAL A 268 -23.36 26.47 -10.67
N LEU A 269 -22.64 26.92 -11.70
CA LEU A 269 -22.22 28.32 -11.84
C LEU A 269 -23.41 29.29 -11.97
N LYS A 270 -24.50 28.87 -12.61
CA LYS A 270 -25.73 29.69 -12.72
C LYS A 270 -26.45 29.85 -11.37
N LYS A 271 -26.40 28.83 -10.50
CA LYS A 271 -27.10 28.83 -9.21
C LYS A 271 -26.24 28.10 -8.15
N PRO A 272 -25.25 28.78 -7.54
CA PRO A 272 -24.35 28.14 -6.58
C PRO A 272 -25.01 27.86 -5.22
N LYS A 273 -25.90 28.74 -4.73
CA LYS A 273 -26.58 28.62 -3.44
C LYS A 273 -27.31 27.27 -3.22
N PRO A 274 -28.16 26.77 -4.15
CA PRO A 274 -28.84 25.49 -3.97
C PRO A 274 -27.91 24.27 -4.00
N VAL A 275 -26.68 24.40 -4.49
CA VAL A 275 -25.66 23.33 -4.44
C VAL A 275 -24.94 23.35 -3.10
N LEU A 276 -24.76 24.53 -2.51
CA LEU A 276 -24.04 24.70 -1.25
C LEU A 276 -24.81 24.12 -0.05
N VAL A 277 -26.15 24.21 -0.08
CA VAL A 277 -27.02 23.65 0.98
C VAL A 277 -26.83 22.14 1.18
N PRO A 278 -26.99 21.28 0.16
CA PRO A 278 -26.77 19.84 0.33
C PRO A 278 -25.33 19.50 0.69
N VAL A 279 -24.34 20.25 0.20
CA VAL A 279 -22.92 20.05 0.58
C VAL A 279 -22.73 20.30 2.08
N ILE A 280 -23.27 21.40 2.62
CA ILE A 280 -23.21 21.68 4.07
C ILE A 280 -23.97 20.62 4.85
N LEU A 281 -25.16 20.23 4.40
CA LEU A 281 -25.95 19.19 5.09
C LEU A 281 -25.24 17.84 5.12
N LEU A 282 -24.60 17.44 4.02
CA LEU A 282 -23.77 16.23 3.97
C LEU A 282 -22.56 16.32 4.89
N PHE A 283 -21.89 17.48 4.93
CA PHE A 283 -20.77 17.73 5.83
C PHE A 283 -21.20 17.64 7.30
N LEU A 284 -22.29 18.30 7.68
CA LEU A 284 -22.85 18.24 9.03
C LEU A 284 -23.34 16.83 9.38
N GLY A 285 -23.94 16.12 8.43
CA GLY A 285 -24.35 14.73 8.57
C GLY A 285 -23.15 13.82 8.84
N ALA A 286 -22.04 14.00 8.12
CA ALA A 286 -20.80 13.26 8.35
C ALA A 286 -20.22 13.55 9.75
N LEU A 287 -20.23 14.80 10.20
CA LEU A 287 -19.80 15.15 11.56
C LEU A 287 -20.68 14.52 12.64
N LEU A 288 -22.00 14.44 12.40
CA LEU A 288 -22.95 13.83 13.33
C LEU A 288 -22.77 12.32 13.47
N LEU A 289 -22.12 11.66 12.51
CA LEU A 289 -21.80 10.22 12.58
C LEU A 289 -20.57 9.90 13.46
N ILE A 290 -19.67 10.87 13.70
CA ILE A 290 -18.45 10.68 14.52
C ILE A 290 -18.72 10.02 15.89
N PRO A 291 -19.70 10.49 16.71
CA PRO A 291 -19.95 9.86 18.02
C PRO A 291 -20.49 8.42 17.94
N PHE A 292 -20.95 7.97 16.78
CA PHE A 292 -21.45 6.60 16.56
C PHE A 292 -20.34 5.64 16.09
N MET A 293 -19.15 6.14 15.77
CA MET A 293 -18.02 5.30 15.39
C MET A 293 -17.36 4.70 16.64
N GLY A 294 -17.12 3.39 16.61
CA GLY A 294 -16.34 2.71 17.64
C GLY A 294 -14.91 3.25 17.71
N ARG A 295 -14.27 3.10 18.87
CA ARG A 295 -12.87 3.47 19.08
C ARG A 295 -12.06 2.22 19.37
N GLU A 296 -11.17 1.88 18.46
CA GLU A 296 -10.20 0.79 18.62
C GLU A 296 -8.80 1.36 18.46
N PHE A 297 -7.85 0.86 19.25
CA PHE A 297 -6.47 1.31 19.21
C PHE A 297 -5.77 0.87 17.91
N LEU A 298 -5.90 -0.41 17.56
CA LEU A 298 -5.45 -0.99 16.30
C LEU A 298 -6.43 -2.09 15.88
N PRO A 299 -6.61 -2.33 14.57
CA PRO A 299 -7.40 -3.46 14.10
C PRO A 299 -6.78 -4.77 14.60
N VAL A 300 -7.63 -5.68 15.06
CA VAL A 300 -7.17 -6.99 15.54
C VAL A 300 -6.70 -7.83 14.36
N VAL A 301 -5.43 -8.22 14.36
CA VAL A 301 -4.83 -9.05 13.30
C VAL A 301 -5.08 -10.53 13.62
N ASP A 302 -5.57 -11.28 12.65
CA ASP A 302 -5.70 -12.74 12.76
C ASP A 302 -4.39 -13.40 12.34
N GLU A 303 -3.61 -13.85 13.32
CA GLU A 303 -2.31 -14.48 13.06
C GLU A 303 -2.42 -15.97 12.67
N GLY A 304 -3.62 -16.55 12.67
CA GLY A 304 -3.77 -18.00 12.55
C GLY A 304 -3.42 -18.77 13.82
N THR A 305 -3.13 -18.07 14.92
CA THR A 305 -2.82 -18.66 16.21
C THR A 305 -3.57 -17.92 17.31
N LEU A 306 -3.87 -18.66 18.37
CA LEU A 306 -4.60 -18.16 19.54
C LEU A 306 -3.89 -18.61 20.81
N LEU A 307 -3.76 -17.71 21.78
CA LEU A 307 -3.23 -18.05 23.10
C LEU A 307 -4.39 -18.13 24.10
N VAL A 308 -4.61 -19.32 24.66
CA VAL A 308 -5.61 -19.55 25.71
C VAL A 308 -4.87 -19.59 27.05
N ASN A 309 -5.11 -18.60 27.91
CA ASN A 309 -4.54 -18.59 29.25
C ASN A 309 -5.56 -19.12 30.26
N ALA A 310 -5.21 -20.20 30.95
CA ALA A 310 -6.01 -20.85 31.97
C ALA A 310 -5.32 -20.73 33.34
N VAL A 311 -5.95 -20.00 34.26
CA VAL A 311 -5.43 -19.77 35.62
C VAL A 311 -6.31 -20.51 36.63
N LEU A 312 -5.70 -21.43 37.36
CA LEU A 312 -6.34 -22.21 38.42
C LEU A 312 -6.13 -21.52 39.78
N PRO A 313 -6.93 -21.88 40.82
CA PRO A 313 -6.79 -21.28 42.14
C PRO A 313 -5.38 -21.43 42.71
N PRO A 314 -4.87 -20.42 43.43
CA PRO A 314 -3.57 -20.51 44.10
C PRO A 314 -3.48 -21.74 45.00
N GLY A 315 -2.33 -22.41 45.00
CA GLY A 315 -2.10 -23.65 45.75
C GLY A 315 -2.47 -24.94 44.98
N THR A 316 -2.99 -24.83 43.75
CA THR A 316 -3.17 -25.99 42.87
C THR A 316 -1.82 -26.62 42.51
N SER A 317 -1.74 -27.96 42.57
CA SER A 317 -0.53 -28.69 42.21
C SER A 317 -0.30 -28.71 40.70
N LEU A 318 0.96 -28.80 40.27
CA LEU A 318 1.32 -28.92 38.86
C LEU A 318 0.59 -30.09 38.16
N GLU A 319 0.47 -31.23 38.84
CA GLU A 319 -0.23 -32.41 38.31
C GLU A 319 -1.71 -32.14 38.03
N GLN A 320 -2.37 -31.40 38.92
CA GLN A 320 -3.77 -31.02 38.72
C GLN A 320 -3.91 -30.00 37.59
N THR A 321 -2.99 -29.02 37.50
CA THR A 321 -2.93 -28.08 36.38
C THR A 321 -2.73 -28.81 35.05
N MET A 322 -1.83 -29.80 35.01
CA MET A 322 -1.61 -30.66 33.83
C MET A 322 -2.88 -31.39 33.42
N ARG A 323 -3.58 -31.99 34.39
CA ARG A 323 -4.83 -32.72 34.13
C ARG A 323 -5.90 -31.81 33.54
N VAL A 324 -6.08 -30.62 34.10
CA VAL A 324 -7.07 -29.64 33.63
C VAL A 324 -6.67 -29.11 32.25
N GLY A 325 -5.40 -28.75 32.04
CA GLY A 325 -4.89 -28.29 30.75
C GLY A 325 -5.11 -29.30 29.63
N ALA A 326 -4.83 -30.58 29.88
CA ALA A 326 -5.09 -31.66 28.91
C ALA A 326 -6.58 -31.82 28.57
N GLN A 327 -7.50 -31.56 29.51
CA GLN A 327 -8.93 -31.57 29.23
C GLN A 327 -9.35 -30.36 28.39
N ILE A 328 -8.76 -29.19 28.63
CA ILE A 328 -8.98 -27.98 27.82
C ILE A 328 -8.48 -28.21 26.39
N GLU A 329 -7.27 -28.76 26.22
CA GLU A 329 -6.74 -29.14 24.90
C GLU A 329 -7.67 -30.10 24.16
N LYS A 330 -8.18 -31.12 24.84
CA LYS A 330 -9.13 -32.07 24.24
C LYS A 330 -10.42 -31.38 23.80
N ALA A 331 -10.94 -30.44 24.58
CA ALA A 331 -12.13 -29.65 24.21
C ALA A 331 -11.86 -28.72 23.04
N LEU A 332 -10.66 -28.11 22.96
CA LEU A 332 -10.25 -27.28 21.82
C LEU A 332 -10.12 -28.10 20.52
N HIS A 333 -9.67 -29.35 20.61
CA HIS A 333 -9.61 -30.27 19.47
C HIS A 333 -10.97 -30.76 18.97
N GLU A 334 -12.08 -30.48 19.67
CA GLU A 334 -13.43 -30.73 19.15
C GLU A 334 -13.77 -29.77 17.99
N PHE A 335 -13.06 -28.65 17.87
CA PHE A 335 -13.23 -27.68 16.80
C PHE A 335 -12.39 -28.08 15.57
N PRO A 336 -13.02 -28.23 14.39
CA PRO A 336 -12.31 -28.63 13.17
C PRO A 336 -11.27 -27.59 12.70
N GLU A 337 -11.39 -26.35 13.15
CA GLU A 337 -10.44 -25.27 12.85
C GLU A 337 -9.12 -25.39 13.62
N VAL A 338 -9.03 -26.22 14.67
CA VAL A 338 -7.80 -26.41 15.46
C VAL A 338 -6.92 -27.48 14.83
N ILE A 339 -5.72 -27.08 14.40
CA ILE A 339 -4.70 -27.98 13.83
C ILE A 339 -3.93 -28.68 14.95
N SER A 340 -3.46 -27.90 15.93
CA SER A 340 -2.63 -28.38 17.03
C SER A 340 -2.78 -27.50 18.26
N THR A 341 -2.54 -28.08 19.43
CA THR A 341 -2.43 -27.36 20.69
C THR A 341 -1.10 -27.67 21.36
N THR A 342 -0.57 -26.68 22.04
CA THR A 342 0.66 -26.79 22.80
C THR A 342 0.46 -26.13 24.16
N ASN A 343 0.51 -26.95 25.20
CA ASN A 343 0.27 -26.52 26.57
C ASN A 343 1.59 -26.34 27.35
N ARG A 344 1.83 -25.10 27.79
CA ARG A 344 2.93 -24.69 28.65
C ARG A 344 2.41 -24.45 30.06
N LEU A 345 2.90 -25.22 31.03
CA LEU A 345 2.50 -25.11 32.44
C LEU A 345 3.57 -24.39 33.26
N GLY A 346 3.15 -23.41 34.04
CA GLY A 346 4.05 -22.58 34.84
C GLY A 346 5.13 -21.92 33.98
N ARG A 347 6.40 -22.20 34.30
CA ARG A 347 7.55 -21.52 33.72
C ARG A 347 8.52 -22.52 33.05
N ALA A 348 9.03 -22.16 31.88
CA ALA A 348 10.17 -22.84 31.26
C ALA A 348 11.52 -22.40 31.86
N GLU A 349 12.55 -23.25 31.74
CA GLU A 349 13.93 -22.85 32.07
C GLU A 349 14.32 -21.63 31.23
N GLU A 350 14.94 -20.62 31.87
CA GLU A 350 15.28 -19.31 31.25
C GLU A 350 14.12 -18.50 30.64
N ASP A 351 12.86 -18.80 30.99
CA ASP A 351 11.74 -17.96 30.56
C ASP A 351 11.75 -16.58 31.25
N GLU A 352 11.38 -15.55 30.49
CA GLU A 352 11.25 -14.17 30.98
C GLU A 352 9.98 -13.98 31.81
N HIS A 353 8.99 -14.87 31.62
CA HIS A 353 7.73 -14.87 32.35
C HIS A 353 7.82 -15.76 33.61
N ALA A 354 7.39 -15.22 34.75
CA ALA A 354 7.36 -15.93 36.03
C ALA A 354 5.91 -16.35 36.39
N GLU A 355 5.37 -17.31 35.65
CA GLU A 355 4.06 -17.88 35.93
C GLU A 355 4.11 -18.97 37.00
N GLY A 356 3.06 -19.05 37.81
CA GLY A 356 2.92 -20.06 38.86
C GLY A 356 2.57 -21.44 38.29
N VAL A 357 2.80 -22.51 39.07
CA VAL A 357 2.44 -23.89 38.67
C VAL A 357 0.93 -24.12 38.52
N ASN A 358 0.11 -23.14 38.92
CA ASN A 358 -1.33 -23.08 38.75
C ASN A 358 -1.77 -22.39 37.45
N THR A 359 -0.84 -21.94 36.60
CA THR A 359 -1.12 -21.35 35.29
C THR A 359 -0.79 -22.35 34.17
N ALA A 360 -1.68 -22.42 33.18
CA ALA A 360 -1.45 -23.13 31.92
C ALA A 360 -1.71 -22.16 30.75
N GLU A 361 -0.72 -22.03 29.88
CA GLU A 361 -0.83 -21.30 28.62
C GLU A 361 -0.92 -22.30 27.47
N ILE A 362 -2.03 -22.29 26.75
CA ILE A 362 -2.28 -23.22 25.66
C ILE A 362 -2.23 -22.43 24.35
N LEU A 363 -1.16 -22.62 23.58
CA LEU A 363 -1.04 -22.10 22.24
C LEU A 363 -1.83 -22.98 21.28
N VAL A 364 -2.78 -22.40 20.56
CA VAL A 364 -3.68 -23.08 19.64
C VAL A 364 -3.35 -22.62 18.22
N SER A 365 -2.93 -23.54 17.37
CA SER A 365 -2.72 -23.28 15.95
C SER A 365 -4.01 -23.55 15.19
N LEU A 366 -4.48 -22.55 14.45
CA LEU A 366 -5.72 -22.60 13.70
C LEU A 366 -5.44 -22.75 12.21
N VAL A 367 -6.42 -23.27 11.49
CA VAL A 367 -6.48 -23.21 10.04
C VAL A 367 -6.36 -21.74 9.59
N PRO A 368 -5.67 -21.41 8.48
CA PRO A 368 -5.58 -20.04 7.99
C PRO A 368 -6.96 -19.41 7.74
N PRO A 369 -7.14 -18.09 7.94
CA PRO A 369 -8.44 -17.41 7.84
C PRO A 369 -9.19 -17.68 6.53
N GLU A 370 -8.47 -17.81 5.41
CA GLU A 370 -9.04 -18.01 4.07
C GLU A 370 -9.72 -19.37 3.88
N LYS A 371 -9.41 -20.33 4.77
CA LYS A 371 -9.94 -21.70 4.74
C LYS A 371 -10.95 -21.97 5.85
N ARG A 372 -11.27 -20.97 6.69
CA ARG A 372 -12.26 -21.12 7.75
C ARG A 372 -13.66 -20.83 7.20
N GLU A 373 -14.64 -21.62 7.62
CA GLU A 373 -16.05 -21.34 7.34
C GLU A 373 -16.60 -20.22 8.24
N LYS A 374 -16.14 -20.20 9.51
CA LYS A 374 -16.56 -19.21 10.52
C LYS A 374 -15.65 -17.99 10.53
N SER A 375 -16.25 -16.85 10.85
CA SER A 375 -15.46 -15.65 11.18
C SER A 375 -14.66 -15.88 12.46
N ARG A 376 -13.56 -15.14 12.62
CA ARG A 376 -12.75 -15.19 13.86
C ARG A 376 -13.60 -14.92 15.10
N GLU A 377 -14.46 -13.90 15.05
CA GLU A 377 -15.32 -13.53 16.19
C GLU A 377 -16.30 -14.64 16.56
N GLU A 378 -16.92 -15.27 15.57
CA GLU A 378 -17.85 -16.38 15.77
C GLU A 378 -17.15 -17.62 16.33
N LEU A 379 -15.96 -17.94 15.80
CA LEU A 379 -15.13 -19.04 16.30
C LEU A 379 -14.74 -18.80 17.76
N LEU A 380 -14.24 -17.61 18.09
CA LEU A 380 -13.86 -17.25 19.46
C LEU A 380 -15.07 -17.23 20.40
N ALA A 381 -16.24 -16.77 19.96
CA ALA A 381 -17.45 -16.83 20.76
C ALA A 381 -17.82 -18.29 21.09
N THR A 382 -17.81 -19.17 20.09
CA THR A 382 -18.11 -20.60 20.26
C THR A 382 -17.08 -21.29 21.18
N MET A 383 -15.79 -20.99 21.01
CA MET A 383 -14.73 -21.49 21.89
C MET A 383 -14.90 -21.00 23.33
N ARG A 384 -15.20 -19.71 23.53
CA ARG A 384 -15.47 -19.16 24.87
C ARG A 384 -16.63 -19.86 25.54
N ASP A 385 -17.71 -20.13 24.82
CA ASP A 385 -18.86 -20.83 25.38
C ASP A 385 -18.52 -22.27 25.78
N ARG A 386 -17.73 -22.98 24.96
CA ARG A 386 -17.25 -24.32 25.29
C ARG A 386 -16.32 -24.33 26.52
N LEU A 387 -15.45 -23.34 26.64
CA LEU A 387 -14.47 -23.25 27.74
C LEU A 387 -15.09 -22.78 29.07
N LYS A 388 -16.27 -22.16 29.07
CA LYS A 388 -17.00 -21.82 30.31
C LYS A 388 -17.42 -23.05 31.12
N GLU A 389 -17.45 -24.23 30.51
CA GLU A 389 -17.83 -25.48 31.18
C GLU A 389 -16.77 -25.98 32.20
N PHE A 390 -15.56 -25.41 32.21
CA PHE A 390 -14.50 -25.78 33.15
C PHE A 390 -14.65 -25.02 34.49
N PRO A 391 -15.18 -25.65 35.56
CA PRO A 391 -15.47 -24.95 36.80
C PRO A 391 -14.18 -24.59 37.55
N GLY A 392 -14.14 -23.37 38.10
CA GLY A 392 -13.03 -22.93 38.95
C GLY A 392 -11.73 -22.61 38.20
N VAL A 393 -11.77 -22.53 36.87
CA VAL A 393 -10.64 -22.11 36.03
C VAL A 393 -10.97 -20.76 35.41
N LEU A 394 -10.07 -19.79 35.56
CA LEU A 394 -10.19 -18.51 34.87
C LEU A 394 -9.53 -18.64 33.50
N ILE A 395 -10.35 -18.76 32.44
CA ILE A 395 -9.88 -18.92 31.06
C ILE A 395 -10.06 -17.62 30.29
N THR A 396 -9.00 -17.17 29.62
CA THR A 396 -9.00 -16.00 28.75
C THR A 396 -8.50 -16.38 27.35
N ILE A 397 -9.17 -15.83 26.34
CA ILE A 397 -8.97 -16.12 24.91
C ILE A 397 -9.04 -14.83 24.11
#